data_AF-A0A822HQP9-F1
#
_entry.id   AF-A0A822HQP9-F1
#
_cell.length_a   1.000
_cell.length_b   1.000
_cell.length_c   1.000
_cell.angle_alpha   90.00
_cell.angle_beta   90.00
_cell.angle_gamma   90.00
#
_symmetry.space_group_name_H-M   'P 1'
#
loop_
_entity.id
_entity.type
_entity.pdbx_description
1 polymer ?
#
loop_
_entity_poly.entity_id
_entity_poly.type
_entity_poly.pdbx_seq_one_letter_code
_entity_poly.pdbx_strand_id
1 'polypeptide(L)'
;RHENCEGAITVEDVRDSIEKLRADKIIESVIANGHVVKVKSNKREVLFYTDNDPSFRINPKFIDSWRKISVEHLTNEQISGFIDQKGHYSLTTNAPKQLKLQKNH
;
A
#
# COMPACT_ATOMS: atom_id res chain seq x y z
N ARG A 1 -1.95 -8.33 6.04
CA ARG A 1 -1.06 -7.61 6.98
C ARG A 1 -0.16 -8.66 7.60
N HIS A 2 1.17 -8.52 7.52
CA HIS A 2 2.13 -9.47 8.11
C HIS A 2 2.17 -9.29 9.62
N GLU A 3 1.17 -9.81 10.34
CA GLU A 3 0.99 -9.55 11.77
C GLU A 3 2.08 -10.21 12.65
N ASN A 4 2.89 -11.11 12.09
CA ASN A 4 3.95 -11.83 12.82
C ASN A 4 5.37 -11.68 12.25
N CYS A 5 5.62 -10.77 11.29
CA CYS A 5 6.90 -10.72 10.55
C CYS A 5 7.29 -12.05 9.87
N GLU A 6 6.35 -12.99 9.68
CA GLU A 6 6.58 -14.21 8.90
C GLU A 6 6.96 -13.84 7.46
N GLY A 7 8.17 -14.21 7.05
CA GLY A 7 8.76 -13.87 5.76
C GLY A 7 9.63 -12.61 5.75
N ALA A 8 9.82 -11.93 6.88
CA ALA A 8 10.74 -10.79 6.98
C ALA A 8 12.19 -11.26 7.14
N ILE A 9 13.12 -10.60 6.42
CA ILE A 9 14.56 -10.84 6.57
C ILE A 9 15.12 -9.76 7.49
N THR A 10 15.92 -10.11 8.50
CA THR A 10 16.51 -9.08 9.37
C THR A 10 17.68 -8.39 8.67
N VAL A 11 17.92 -7.12 9.00
CA VAL A 11 19.10 -6.40 8.50
C VAL A 11 20.39 -7.08 8.96
N GLU A 12 20.39 -7.66 10.16
CA GLU A 12 21.49 -8.46 10.67
C GLU A 12 21.77 -9.68 9.78
N ASP A 13 20.74 -10.45 9.39
CA ASP A 13 20.92 -11.63 8.53
C ASP A 13 21.58 -11.26 7.19
N VAL A 14 21.22 -10.11 6.61
CA VAL A 14 21.85 -9.61 5.38
C VAL A 14 23.31 -9.23 5.63
N ARG A 15 23.60 -8.53 6.74
CA ARG A 15 24.97 -8.13 7.12
C ARG A 15 25.87 -9.30 7.48
N ASP A 16 25.30 -10.42 7.92
CA ASP A 16 26.03 -11.64 8.25
C ASP A 16 26.23 -12.52 7.00
N SER A 17 25.41 -12.37 5.97
CA SER A 17 25.48 -13.14 4.73
C SER A 17 26.47 -12.61 3.70
N ILE A 18 26.85 -11.34 3.78
CA ILE A 18 27.79 -10.67 2.87
C ILE A 18 28.73 -9.72 3.63
N GLU A 19 29.80 -9.27 3.00
CA GLU A 19 30.70 -8.28 3.61
C GLU A 19 29.93 -7.06 4.13
N LYS A 20 30.07 -6.74 5.42
CA LYS A 20 29.24 -5.71 6.11
C LYS A 20 29.18 -4.37 5.36
N LEU A 21 30.31 -3.91 4.83
CA LEU A 21 30.42 -2.65 4.09
C LEU A 21 29.66 -2.66 2.74
N ARG A 22 29.41 -3.84 2.21
CA ARG A 22 28.63 -4.08 0.98
C ARG A 22 27.14 -4.26 1.31
N ALA A 23 26.82 -4.81 2.48
CA ALA A 23 25.45 -5.01 2.94
C ALA A 23 24.67 -3.70 3.04
N ASP A 24 25.21 -2.72 3.76
CA ASP A 24 24.51 -1.45 3.99
C ASP A 24 24.23 -0.70 2.68
N LYS A 25 25.22 -0.65 1.77
CA LYS A 25 25.05 -0.03 0.44
C LYS A 25 23.98 -0.71 -0.41
N ILE A 26 23.92 -2.04 -0.38
CA ILE A 26 22.90 -2.81 -1.12
C ILE A 26 21.53 -2.52 -0.53
N ILE A 27 21.38 -2.58 0.80
CA ILE A 27 20.13 -2.31 1.50
C ILE A 27 19.62 -0.90 1.17
N GLU A 28 20.48 0.11 1.25
CA GLU A 28 20.12 1.48 0.89
C GLU A 28 19.68 1.60 -0.58
N SER A 29 20.40 0.94 -1.50
CA SER A 29 20.04 0.95 -2.91
C SER A 29 18.69 0.32 -3.20
N VAL A 30 18.37 -0.84 -2.59
CA VAL A 30 17.08 -1.52 -2.84
C VAL A 30 15.92 -0.79 -2.18
N ILE A 31 16.14 -0.10 -1.06
CA ILE A 31 15.15 0.79 -0.43
C ILE A 31 14.89 2.01 -1.32
N ALA A 32 15.96 2.66 -1.81
CA ALA A 32 15.83 3.84 -2.68
C ALA A 32 15.08 3.53 -3.99
N ASN A 33 15.23 2.31 -4.51
CA ASN A 33 14.53 1.84 -5.70
C ASN A 33 13.10 1.34 -5.41
N GLY A 34 12.65 1.32 -4.15
CA GLY A 34 11.30 0.93 -3.78
C GLY A 34 11.01 -0.57 -3.87
N HIS A 35 12.05 -1.41 -3.94
CA HIS A 35 11.91 -2.88 -3.95
C HIS A 35 11.73 -3.47 -2.55
N VAL A 36 12.20 -2.75 -1.53
CA VAL A 36 12.25 -3.20 -0.15
C VAL A 36 11.87 -2.06 0.79
N VAL A 37 11.07 -2.35 1.82
CA VAL A 37 10.78 -1.42 2.90
C VAL A 37 11.45 -1.91 4.19
N LYS A 38 12.15 -1.00 4.86
CA LYS A 38 12.76 -1.24 6.18
C LYS A 38 11.81 -0.79 7.29
N VAL A 39 11.51 -1.68 8.22
CA VAL A 39 10.64 -1.43 9.38
C VAL A 39 11.38 -1.76 10.66
N LYS A 40 11.19 -0.95 11.70
CA LYS A 40 11.70 -1.25 13.05
C LYS A 40 10.63 -1.96 13.86
N SER A 41 10.90 -3.20 14.26
CA SER A 41 10.00 -4.02 15.09
C SER A 41 10.77 -4.63 16.25
N ASN A 42 10.27 -4.48 17.49
CA ASN A 42 10.85 -5.07 18.70
C ASN A 42 12.38 -4.91 18.83
N LYS A 43 12.88 -3.70 18.53
CA LYS A 43 14.31 -3.29 18.53
C LYS A 43 15.19 -3.85 17.40
N ARG A 44 14.65 -4.67 16.49
CA ARG A 44 15.35 -5.16 15.29
C ARG A 44 14.87 -4.40 14.05
N GLU A 45 15.76 -4.27 13.08
CA GLU A 45 15.40 -3.77 11.75
C GLU A 45 15.09 -4.95 10.84
N VAL A 46 13.91 -4.95 10.24
CA VAL A 46 13.45 -6.00 9.33
C VAL A 46 13.16 -5.41 7.95
N LEU A 47 13.39 -6.22 6.93
CA LEU A 47 13.21 -5.89 5.52
C LEU A 47 12.05 -6.71 4.97
N PHE A 48 11.13 -6.02 4.29
CA PHE A 48 10.02 -6.63 3.57
C PHE A 48 10.18 -6.35 2.09
N TYR A 49 10.04 -7.40 1.26
CA TYR A 49 9.92 -7.22 -0.18
C TYR A 49 8.60 -6.53 -0.49
N THR A 50 8.64 -5.53 -1.36
CA THR A 50 7.44 -4.88 -1.88
C THR A 50 7.28 -5.22 -3.33
N ASP A 51 6.06 -5.63 -3.70
CA ASP A 51 5.72 -5.77 -5.11
C ASP A 51 5.95 -4.42 -5.78
N ASN A 52 6.76 -4.49 -6.82
CA ASN A 52 7.28 -3.32 -7.49
C ASN A 52 6.18 -2.79 -8.42
N ASP A 53 5.18 -2.11 -7.86
CA ASP A 53 4.28 -1.26 -8.64
C ASP A 53 4.73 0.21 -8.49
N PRO A 54 5.72 0.65 -9.29
CA PRO A 54 6.21 2.02 -9.24
C PRO A 54 5.22 3.04 -9.84
N SER A 55 4.04 2.61 -10.30
CA SER A 55 3.10 3.47 -11.02
C SER A 55 2.37 4.46 -10.11
N PHE A 56 2.27 4.19 -8.80
CA PHE A 56 1.48 5.01 -7.90
C PHE A 56 2.31 6.01 -7.10
N ARG A 57 2.56 7.18 -7.70
CA ARG A 57 3.19 8.32 -7.00
C ARG A 57 2.11 9.23 -6.40
N ILE A 58 2.11 9.35 -5.08
CA ILE A 58 1.20 10.25 -4.35
C ILE A 58 1.90 11.58 -4.06
N ASN A 59 1.21 12.69 -4.29
CA ASN A 59 1.70 14.02 -3.92
C ASN A 59 1.83 14.16 -2.38
N PRO A 60 2.96 14.64 -1.83
CA PRO A 60 3.12 14.85 -0.39
C PRO A 60 2.00 15.67 0.27
N LYS A 61 1.50 16.71 -0.41
CA LYS A 61 0.39 17.53 0.11
C LYS A 61 -0.92 16.74 0.25
N PHE A 62 -1.13 15.75 -0.62
CA PHE A 62 -2.25 14.83 -0.51
C PHE A 62 -2.08 13.93 0.72
N ILE A 63 -0.87 13.41 0.96
CA ILE A 63 -0.58 12.58 2.14
C ILE A 63 -0.89 13.35 3.43
N ASP A 64 -0.49 14.61 3.52
CA ASP A 64 -0.76 15.45 4.69
C ASP A 64 -2.27 15.70 4.87
N SER A 65 -2.98 15.94 3.78
CA SER A 65 -4.43 16.14 3.81
C SER A 65 -5.17 14.86 4.20
N TRP A 66 -4.74 13.71 3.67
CA TRP A 66 -5.28 12.39 3.99
C TRP A 66 -5.12 12.06 5.47
N ARG A 67 -3.93 12.31 6.05
CA ARG A 67 -3.64 12.06 7.48
C ARG A 67 -4.44 12.93 8.44
N LYS A 68 -4.95 14.09 8.01
CA LYS A 68 -5.77 14.97 8.84
C LYS A 68 -7.20 14.48 9.03
N ILE A 69 -7.66 13.56 8.19
CA ILE A 69 -9.02 13.01 8.28
C ILE A 69 -8.99 11.86 9.28
N SER A 70 -9.52 12.08 10.49
CA SER A 70 -9.66 11.04 11.51
C SER A 70 -10.94 10.24 11.29
N VAL A 71 -10.79 8.92 11.12
CA VAL A 71 -11.90 7.96 11.02
C VAL A 71 -11.92 6.97 12.19
N GLU A 72 -10.97 7.06 13.12
CA GLU A 72 -10.76 6.08 14.20
C GLU A 72 -11.95 5.96 15.17
N HIS A 73 -12.74 7.02 15.29
CA HIS A 73 -13.88 7.12 16.20
C HIS A 73 -15.23 6.89 15.51
N LEU A 74 -15.23 6.64 14.19
CA LEU A 74 -16.45 6.45 13.41
C LEU A 74 -16.79 4.97 13.30
N THR A 75 -18.08 4.65 13.40
CA THR A 75 -18.55 3.29 13.12
C THR A 75 -18.63 3.04 11.61
N ASN A 76 -18.64 1.77 11.21
CA ASN A 76 -18.81 1.40 9.80
C ASN A 76 -20.14 1.92 9.23
N GLU A 77 -21.22 1.95 10.03
CA GLU A 77 -22.50 2.51 9.56
C GLU A 77 -22.40 4.03 9.31
N GLN A 78 -21.68 4.77 10.16
CA GLN A 78 -21.48 6.20 9.99
C GLN A 78 -20.65 6.52 8.75
N ILE A 79 -19.60 5.73 8.50
CA ILE A 79 -18.75 5.86 7.31
C ILE A 79 -19.58 5.53 6.06
N SER A 80 -20.30 4.41 6.05
CA SER A 80 -21.15 4.02 4.93
C SER A 80 -22.22 5.06 4.65
N GLY A 81 -22.95 5.54 5.66
CA GLY A 81 -23.98 6.56 5.50
C GLY A 81 -23.43 7.89 4.97
N PHE A 82 -22.21 8.27 5.37
CA PHE A 82 -21.53 9.44 4.80
C PHE A 82 -21.18 9.21 3.32
N ILE A 83 -20.67 8.04 2.95
CA ILE A 83 -20.41 7.67 1.56
C ILE A 83 -21.73 7.62 0.75
N ASP A 84 -22.83 7.16 1.34
CA ASP A 84 -24.13 7.13 0.66
C ASP A 84 -24.68 8.53 0.40
N GLN A 85 -24.49 9.44 1.36
CA GLN A 85 -25.03 10.80 1.30
C GLN A 85 -24.15 11.76 0.50
N LYS A 86 -22.81 11.58 0.55
CA LYS A 86 -21.82 12.50 -0.01
C LYS A 86 -20.92 11.86 -1.06
N GLY A 87 -20.83 10.53 -1.09
CA GLY A 87 -20.15 9.81 -2.15
C GLY A 87 -20.95 9.94 -3.43
N HIS A 88 -20.35 10.58 -4.42
CA HIS A 88 -20.90 10.55 -5.77
C HIS A 88 -20.79 9.11 -6.29
N TYR A 89 -21.89 8.37 -6.30
CA TYR A 89 -22.06 7.09 -7.03
C TYR A 89 -21.92 7.23 -8.56
N SER A 90 -21.11 8.18 -9.04
CA SER A 90 -20.98 8.53 -10.46
C SER A 90 -20.01 7.63 -11.24
N LEU A 91 -19.42 6.61 -10.60
CA LEU A 91 -18.48 5.70 -11.27
C LEU A 91 -19.10 4.39 -11.78
N THR A 92 -20.38 4.12 -11.51
CA THR A 92 -21.06 2.89 -12.00
C THR A 92 -22.06 3.15 -13.13
N THR A 93 -22.40 4.42 -13.43
CA THR A 93 -23.46 4.73 -14.41
C THR A 93 -22.99 4.79 -15.87
N ASN A 94 -21.67 4.74 -16.13
CA ASN A 94 -21.10 4.84 -17.48
C ASN A 94 -20.47 3.53 -18.00
N ALA A 95 -20.85 2.37 -17.46
CA ALA A 95 -20.65 1.13 -18.20
C ALA A 95 -21.69 1.08 -19.34
N PRO A 96 -21.29 1.04 -20.63
CA PRO A 96 -22.26 0.92 -21.72
C PRO A 96 -23.09 -0.34 -21.50
N LYS A 97 -24.41 -0.15 -21.38
CA LYS A 97 -25.40 -1.25 -21.29
C LYS A 97 -25.09 -2.23 -22.42
N GLN A 98 -24.81 -3.48 -22.08
CA GLN A 98 -24.63 -4.54 -23.07
C GLN A 98 -25.82 -4.51 -24.03
N LEU A 99 -25.52 -4.31 -25.31
CA LEU A 99 -26.47 -4.40 -26.41
C LEU A 99 -27.18 -5.75 -26.32
N LYS A 100 -28.48 -5.72 -25.99
CA LYS A 100 -29.35 -6.88 -26.15
C LYS A 100 -29.37 -7.22 -27.64
N LEU A 101 -28.67 -8.28 -28.03
CA LEU A 101 -28.82 -8.91 -29.35
C LEU A 101 -30.30 -9.29 -29.52
N GLN A 102 -30.99 -8.58 -30.41
CA GLN A 102 -32.30 -8.97 -30.87
C GLN A 102 -32.15 -10.28 -31.65
N LYS A 103 -32.83 -11.34 -31.20
CA LYS A 103 -33.07 -12.52 -32.02
C LYS A 103 -34.24 -12.20 -32.95
N ASN A 104 -33.94 -11.96 -34.22
CA ASN A 104 -34.96 -11.89 -35.25
C ASN A 104 -35.63 -13.27 -35.38
N HIS A 105 -36.96 -13.28 -35.42
CA HIS A 105 -37.79 -14.43 -35.82
C HIS A 105 -37.79 -14.58 -37.34
#